data_AF-A0A831W1Z8-F1
#
_entry.id   AF-A0A831W1Z8-F1
#
_cell.length_a   1.000
_cell.length_b   1.000
_cell.length_c   1.000
_cell.angle_alpha   90.00
_cell.angle_beta   90.00
_cell.angle_gamma   90.00
#
_symmetry.space_group_name_H-M   'P 1'
#
loop_
_entity.id
_entity.type
_entity.pdbx_description
1 polymer ?
#
loop_
_entity_poly.entity_id
_entity_poly.type
_entity_poly.pdbx_seq_one_letter_code
_entity_poly.pdbx_strand_id
1 'polypeptide(L)'
;MNKEQYDNVIAFDQYKKALSTPERTIIKTISETVVSHPMIQEAFDGICRAVSENEVISDRSHLLIIGESGCGKSTLCDLFARKFRPVTQEFQLGLQLNQVALMTSLSSPLTPRFMAKTLLRALGYKGSLNGTSDTLTDLVL
;
A
#
# COMPACT_ATOMS: atom_id res chain seq x y z
N MET A 1 5.42 -27.66 4.36
CA MET A 1 6.76 -27.23 4.80
C MET A 1 7.48 -28.46 5.30
N ASN A 2 8.56 -28.88 4.63
CA ASN A 2 9.31 -30.09 5.02
C ASN A 2 10.19 -29.80 6.24
N LYS A 3 10.52 -30.85 7.01
CA LYS A 3 11.26 -30.77 8.28
C LYS A 3 12.59 -29.99 8.15
N GLU A 4 13.32 -30.18 7.05
CA GLU A 4 14.54 -29.44 6.74
C GLU A 4 14.33 -27.93 6.55
N GLN A 5 13.19 -27.50 6.00
CA GLN A 5 12.89 -26.07 5.87
C GLN A 5 12.60 -25.43 7.23
N TYR A 6 11.98 -26.19 8.15
CA TYR A 6 11.69 -25.73 9.50
C TYR A 6 12.99 -25.58 10.32
N ASP A 7 13.87 -26.56 10.24
CA ASP A 7 15.15 -26.57 10.96
C ASP A 7 16.08 -25.44 10.48
N ASN A 8 16.08 -25.16 9.17
CA ASN A 8 16.85 -24.04 8.60
C ASN A 8 16.34 -22.66 9.07
N VAL A 9 15.03 -22.48 9.23
CA VAL A 9 14.45 -21.24 9.74
C VAL A 9 14.83 -21.02 11.21
N ILE A 10 14.78 -22.08 12.02
CA ILE A 10 15.15 -22.04 13.44
C ILE A 10 16.65 -21.73 13.61
N ALA A 11 17.51 -22.36 12.81
CA ALA A 11 18.95 -22.11 12.83
C ALA A 11 19.30 -20.66 12.46
N PHE A 12 18.60 -20.09 11.46
CA PHE A 12 18.81 -18.72 11.03
C PHE A 12 18.36 -17.69 12.08
N ASP A 13 17.26 -17.96 12.80
CA ASP A 13 16.79 -17.09 13.89
C ASP A 13 17.69 -17.15 15.13
N GLN A 14 18.28 -18.31 15.42
CA GLN A 14 19.30 -18.44 16.48
C GLN A 14 20.57 -17.65 16.12
N TYR A 15 20.99 -17.69 14.85
CA TYR A 15 22.12 -16.92 14.35
C TYR A 15 21.89 -15.40 14.46
N LYS A 16 20.70 -14.91 14.09
CA LYS A 16 20.30 -13.49 14.29
C LYS A 16 20.41 -13.02 15.74
N LYS A 17 20.13 -13.91 16.71
CA LYS A 17 20.25 -13.61 18.14
C LYS A 17 21.70 -13.60 18.65
N ALA A 18 22.61 -14.29 17.97
CA ALA A 18 24.03 -14.34 18.34
C ALA A 18 24.87 -13.18 17.78
N LEU A 19 24.35 -12.45 16.78
CA LEU A 19 25.06 -11.36 16.12
C LEU A 19 25.21 -10.11 17.01
N SER A 20 26.36 -9.46 16.89
CA SER A 20 26.69 -8.21 17.58
C SER A 20 25.81 -7.04 17.10
N THR A 21 25.68 -5.99 17.92
CA THR A 21 24.85 -4.82 17.62
C THR A 21 25.05 -4.22 16.21
N PRO A 22 26.29 -4.01 15.71
CA PRO A 22 26.50 -3.48 14.36
C PRO A 22 26.09 -4.44 13.23
N GLU A 23 26.29 -5.76 13.40
CA GLU A 23 25.92 -6.75 12.38
C GLU A 23 24.40 -6.88 12.22
N ARG A 24 23.65 -6.75 13.33
CA ARG A 24 22.18 -6.68 13.28
C ARG A 24 21.69 -5.46 12.50
N THR A 25 22.37 -4.32 12.64
CA THR A 25 22.05 -3.11 11.88
C THR A 25 22.29 -3.32 10.39
N ILE A 26 23.42 -3.91 10.01
CA ILE A 26 23.74 -4.20 8.60
C ILE A 26 22.70 -5.15 7.99
N ILE A 27 22.36 -6.24 8.66
CA ILE A 27 21.35 -7.20 8.17
C ILE A 27 19.98 -6.53 8.03
N LYS A 28 19.61 -5.67 9.00
CA LYS A 28 18.39 -4.88 8.91
C LYS A 28 18.41 -3.96 7.69
N THR A 29 19.49 -3.20 7.50
CA THR A 29 19.66 -2.31 6.34
C THR A 29 19.58 -3.08 5.02
N ILE A 30 20.27 -4.22 4.90
CA ILE A 30 20.22 -5.07 3.70
C ILE A 30 18.81 -5.59 3.47
N SER A 31 18.13 -6.07 4.52
CA SER A 31 16.76 -6.59 4.41
C SER A 31 15.72 -5.52 4.04
N GLU A 32 16.00 -4.26 4.36
CA GLU A 32 15.16 -3.11 4.03
C GLU A 32 15.55 -2.49 2.68
N THR A 33 16.69 -2.89 2.11
CA THR A 33 17.19 -2.40 0.82
C THR A 33 16.39 -3.05 -0.30
N VAL A 34 15.59 -2.25 -1.00
CA VAL A 34 14.89 -2.67 -2.21
C VAL A 34 15.88 -2.59 -3.36
N VAL A 35 16.29 -3.73 -3.92
CA VAL A 35 17.03 -3.75 -5.18
C VAL A 35 16.06 -3.36 -6.29
N SER A 36 16.23 -2.15 -6.82
CA SER A 36 15.35 -1.58 -7.82
C SER A 36 15.51 -2.32 -9.15
N HIS A 37 14.59 -3.24 -9.46
CA HIS A 37 14.51 -3.80 -10.80
C HIS A 37 14.02 -2.70 -11.76
N PRO A 38 14.62 -2.51 -12.96
CA PRO A 38 14.25 -1.43 -13.88
C PRO A 38 12.74 -1.34 -14.15
N MET A 39 12.07 -2.48 -14.32
CA MET A 39 10.62 -2.52 -14.55
C MET A 39 9.79 -2.07 -13.33
N ILE A 40 10.27 -2.31 -12.09
CA ILE A 40 9.58 -1.81 -10.89
C ILE A 40 9.72 -0.29 -10.83
N GLN A 41 10.90 0.23 -11.19
CA GLN A 41 11.16 1.66 -11.21
C GLN A 41 10.31 2.37 -12.27
N GLU A 42 10.22 1.81 -13.48
CA GLU A 42 9.35 2.33 -14.54
C GLU A 42 7.87 2.34 -14.12
N ALA A 43 7.39 1.25 -13.49
CA ALA A 43 6.03 1.20 -12.97
C ALA A 43 5.81 2.24 -11.85
N PHE A 44 6.80 2.46 -11.00
CA PHE A 44 6.73 3.44 -9.92
C PHE A 44 6.74 4.88 -10.44
N ASP A 45 7.55 5.16 -11.45
CA ASP A 45 7.57 6.47 -12.12
C ASP A 45 6.24 6.74 -12.82
N GLY A 46 5.61 5.71 -13.41
CA GLY A 46 4.25 5.78 -13.93
C GLY A 46 3.21 6.17 -12.88
N ILE A 47 3.29 5.60 -11.67
CA ILE A 47 2.43 5.99 -10.54
C ILE A 47 2.69 7.45 -10.16
N CYS A 48 3.95 7.86 -10.03
CA CYS A 48 4.29 9.23 -9.63
C CYS A 48 3.77 10.25 -10.64
N ARG A 49 3.89 9.96 -11.94
CA ARG A 49 3.34 10.80 -13.00
C ARG A 49 1.81 10.93 -12.89
N ALA A 50 1.10 9.83 -12.70
CA ALA A 50 -0.36 9.87 -12.56
C ALA A 50 -0.82 10.70 -11.34
N VAL A 51 -0.09 10.63 -10.22
CA VAL A 51 -0.35 11.51 -9.06
C VAL A 51 -0.15 12.98 -9.42
N SER A 52 1.00 13.34 -10.01
CA SER A 52 1.29 14.72 -10.38
C SER A 52 0.32 15.28 -11.43
N GLU A 53 -0.09 14.47 -12.41
CA GLU A 53 -1.11 14.86 -13.40
C GLU A 53 -2.45 15.12 -12.72
N ASN A 54 -2.84 14.29 -11.75
CA ASN A 54 -4.10 14.42 -11.01
C ASN A 54 -4.14 15.60 -10.03
N GLU A 55 -3.01 16.20 -9.70
CA GLU A 55 -2.94 17.44 -8.91
C GLU A 55 -3.22 18.69 -9.76
N VAL A 56 -2.92 18.65 -11.05
CA VAL A 56 -2.94 19.83 -11.94
C VAL A 56 -4.14 19.80 -12.90
N ILE A 57 -4.54 18.62 -13.37
CA ILE A 57 -5.52 18.46 -14.44
C ILE A 57 -6.91 18.15 -13.86
N SER A 58 -7.95 18.76 -14.43
CA SER A 58 -9.34 18.50 -14.03
C SER A 58 -9.83 17.09 -14.37
N ASP A 59 -9.25 16.47 -15.39
CA ASP A 59 -9.56 15.11 -15.83
C ASP A 59 -8.57 14.14 -15.20
N ARG A 60 -9.08 13.18 -14.43
CA ARG A 60 -8.25 12.29 -13.60
C ARG A 60 -7.67 11.18 -14.46
N SER A 61 -6.35 11.07 -14.47
CA SER A 61 -5.63 9.91 -15.00
C SER A 61 -5.81 8.68 -14.09
N HIS A 62 -5.92 7.52 -14.73
CA HIS A 62 -6.00 6.21 -14.07
C HIS A 62 -4.86 5.32 -14.56
N LEU A 63 -4.30 4.52 -13.64
CA LEU A 63 -3.25 3.56 -13.95
C LEU A 63 -3.72 2.15 -13.59
N LEU A 64 -3.55 1.22 -14.53
CA LEU A 64 -3.82 -0.21 -14.31
C LEU A 64 -2.51 -0.98 -14.36
N ILE A 65 -2.22 -1.72 -13.28
CA ILE A 65 -1.00 -2.52 -13.15
C ILE A 65 -1.37 -3.99 -13.14
N ILE A 66 -0.89 -4.72 -14.15
CA ILE A 66 -1.18 -6.14 -14.36
C ILE A 66 0.13 -6.92 -14.32
N GLY A 67 0.10 -8.11 -13.73
CA GLY A 67 1.23 -9.03 -13.75
C GLY A 67 0.93 -10.28 -12.92
N GLU A 68 1.75 -11.32 -13.09
CA GLU A 68 1.61 -12.58 -12.37
C GLU A 68 1.83 -12.44 -10.86
N SER A 69 1.33 -13.40 -10.07
CA SER A 69 1.60 -13.42 -8.63
C SER A 69 3.11 -13.45 -8.37
N GLY A 70 3.59 -12.66 -7.40
CA GLY A 70 5.03 -12.58 -7.09
C GLY A 70 5.85 -11.59 -7.95
N CYS A 71 5.28 -10.95 -8.97
CA CYS A 71 6.01 -9.99 -9.81
C CYS A 71 6.27 -8.61 -9.17
N GLY A 72 6.02 -8.45 -7.87
CA GLY A 72 6.29 -7.19 -7.14
C GLY A 72 5.16 -6.15 -7.10
N LYS A 73 3.92 -6.47 -7.52
CA LYS A 73 2.77 -5.53 -7.43
C LYS A 73 2.52 -5.03 -6.01
N SER A 74 2.50 -5.94 -5.01
CA SER A 74 2.31 -5.53 -3.61
C SER A 74 3.49 -4.71 -3.11
N THR A 75 4.72 -5.05 -3.51
CA THR A 75 5.92 -4.26 -3.22
C THR A 75 5.82 -2.85 -3.79
N LEU A 76 5.25 -2.70 -4.99
CA LEU A 76 5.02 -1.40 -5.61
C LEU A 76 3.99 -0.56 -4.82
N CYS A 77 2.92 -1.20 -4.35
CA CYS A 77 1.96 -0.58 -3.42
C CYS A 77 2.63 -0.12 -2.12
N ASP A 78 3.56 -0.91 -1.56
CA ASP A 78 4.30 -0.54 -0.35
C ASP A 78 5.25 0.63 -0.60
N LEU A 79 5.94 0.67 -1.74
CA LEU A 79 6.79 1.79 -2.14
C LEU A 79 5.97 3.08 -2.26
N PHE A 80 4.79 2.98 -2.87
CA PHE A 80 3.87 4.10 -2.99
C PHE A 80 3.40 4.60 -1.62
N ALA A 81 2.93 3.72 -0.74
CA ALA A 81 2.52 4.07 0.62
C ALA A 81 3.67 4.67 1.45
N ARG A 82 4.92 4.27 1.21
CA ARG A 82 6.10 4.87 1.85
C ARG A 82 6.41 6.27 1.34
N LYS A 83 6.27 6.52 0.03
CA LYS A 83 6.52 7.83 -0.58
C LYS A 83 5.43 8.84 -0.23
N PHE A 84 4.18 8.43 -0.26
CA PHE A 84 3.01 9.28 -0.05
C PHE A 84 2.35 9.06 1.31
N ARG A 85 3.17 9.01 2.37
CA ARG A 85 2.68 8.81 3.74
C ARG A 85 1.73 9.95 4.14
N PRO A 86 0.65 9.66 4.87
CA PRO A 86 -0.19 10.71 5.44
C PRO A 86 0.63 11.61 6.35
N VAL A 87 0.46 12.93 6.21
CA VAL A 87 1.12 13.92 7.05
C VAL A 87 0.04 14.63 7.86
N THR A 88 0.17 14.59 9.18
CA THR A 88 -0.66 15.39 10.07
C THR A 88 -0.06 16.79 10.18
N GLN A 89 -0.85 17.81 9.90
CA GLN A 89 -0.48 19.20 10.07
C GLN A 89 -1.36 19.85 11.13
N GLU A 90 -0.72 20.53 12.08
CA GLU A 90 -1.43 21.38 13.04
C GLU A 90 -1.84 22.67 12.35
N PHE A 91 -3.12 23.00 12.46
CA PHE A 91 -3.70 24.26 12.01
C PHE A 91 -4.36 24.95 13.21
N GLN A 92 -4.63 26.26 13.08
CA GLN A 92 -5.12 27.11 14.19
C GLN A 92 -6.40 26.59 14.88
N LEU A 93 -7.17 25.70 14.23
CA LEU A 93 -8.44 25.15 14.72
C LEU A 93 -8.43 23.62 14.91
N GLY A 94 -7.29 22.96 14.78
CA GLY A 94 -7.20 21.51 15.00
C GLY A 94 -6.11 20.80 14.17
N LEU A 95 -6.23 19.48 14.10
CA LEU A 95 -5.32 18.62 13.33
C LEU A 95 -5.95 18.31 11.96
N GLN A 96 -5.23 18.62 10.88
CA GLN A 96 -5.58 18.20 9.54
C GLN A 96 -4.73 17.00 9.13
N LEU A 97 -5.35 15.90 8.75
CA LEU A 97 -4.66 14.76 8.15
C LEU A 97 -4.63 14.95 6.63
N ASN A 98 -3.46 15.21 6.07
CA ASN A 98 -3.28 15.27 4.62
C ASN A 98 -2.96 13.86 4.10
N GLN A 99 -3.96 13.20 3.52
CA GLN A 99 -3.86 11.85 2.97
C GLN A 99 -3.92 11.90 1.44
N VAL A 100 -2.77 11.71 0.81
CA VAL A 100 -2.63 11.75 -0.66
C VAL A 100 -3.29 10.54 -1.34
N ALA A 101 -3.35 9.40 -0.65
CA ALA A 101 -3.92 8.20 -1.22
C ALA A 101 -4.63 7.29 -0.22
N LEU A 102 -5.66 6.62 -0.74
CA LEU A 102 -6.37 5.56 -0.06
C LEU A 102 -5.92 4.20 -0.60
N MET A 103 -5.29 3.39 0.25
CA MET A 103 -4.90 2.03 -0.09
C MET A 103 -5.95 1.04 0.43
N THR A 104 -6.53 0.26 -0.46
CA THR A 104 -7.49 -0.79 -0.10
C THR A 104 -7.29 -2.06 -0.91
N SER A 105 -7.58 -3.21 -0.30
CA SER A 105 -7.55 -4.52 -0.94
C SER A 105 -8.96 -5.06 -1.06
N LEU A 106 -9.33 -5.53 -2.25
CA LEU A 106 -10.63 -6.14 -2.48
C LEU A 106 -10.47 -7.64 -2.72
N SER A 107 -11.15 -8.45 -1.93
CA SER A 107 -11.21 -9.90 -2.09
C SER A 107 -12.34 -10.32 -3.02
N SER A 108 -12.13 -11.35 -3.82
CA SER A 108 -13.20 -12.01 -4.58
C SER A 108 -14.17 -12.75 -3.64
N PRO A 109 -15.47 -12.81 -3.96
CA PRO A 109 -16.14 -12.23 -5.13
C PRO A 109 -16.40 -10.72 -5.01
N LEU A 110 -16.11 -9.99 -6.09
CA LEU A 110 -16.30 -8.55 -6.18
C LEU A 110 -17.73 -8.24 -6.64
N THR A 111 -18.47 -7.48 -5.83
CA THR A 111 -19.73 -6.84 -6.24
C THR A 111 -19.59 -5.33 -6.13
N PRO A 112 -20.26 -4.52 -6.98
CA PRO A 112 -20.21 -3.05 -6.89
C PRO A 112 -20.54 -2.55 -5.47
N ARG A 113 -21.54 -3.17 -4.84
CA ARG A 113 -21.93 -2.87 -3.45
C ARG A 113 -20.82 -3.16 -2.45
N PHE A 114 -20.13 -4.28 -2.57
CA PHE A 114 -19.02 -4.63 -1.69
C PHE A 114 -17.84 -3.67 -1.88
N MET A 115 -17.52 -3.32 -3.12
CA MET A 115 -16.49 -2.34 -3.46
C MET A 115 -16.80 -0.96 -2.85
N ALA A 116 -18.01 -0.43 -3.07
CA ALA A 116 -18.43 0.86 -2.51
C ALA A 116 -18.37 0.87 -0.98
N LYS A 117 -18.86 -0.18 -0.30
CA LYS A 117 -18.76 -0.29 1.17
C LYS A 117 -17.32 -0.32 1.65
N THR A 118 -16.45 -1.01 0.94
CA THR A 118 -15.04 -1.15 1.32
C THR A 118 -14.31 0.18 1.17
N LEU A 119 -14.59 0.93 0.11
CA LEU A 119 -14.06 2.28 -0.11
C LEU A 119 -14.55 3.26 0.96
N LEU A 120 -15.86 3.32 1.22
CA LEU A 120 -16.43 4.23 2.23
C LEU A 120 -15.86 3.98 3.63
N ARG A 121 -15.69 2.71 4.01
CA ARG A 121 -15.05 2.35 5.28
C ARG A 121 -13.60 2.81 5.34
N ALA A 122 -12.88 2.63 4.23
CA ALA A 122 -11.48 3.02 4.15
C ALA A 122 -11.32 4.57 4.19
N LEU A 123 -12.31 5.33 3.69
CA LEU A 123 -12.41 6.78 3.87
C LEU A 123 -12.83 7.22 5.29
N GLY A 124 -13.12 6.27 6.19
CA GLY A 124 -13.50 6.56 7.57
C GLY A 124 -14.98 6.85 7.78
N TYR A 125 -15.86 6.52 6.83
CA TYR A 125 -17.30 6.67 7.00
C TYR A 125 -17.83 5.74 8.11
N LYS A 126 -18.41 6.34 9.15
CA LYS A 126 -18.93 5.63 10.35
C LYS A 126 -20.45 5.42 10.32
N GLY A 127 -21.14 5.92 9.31
CA GLY A 127 -22.59 5.82 9.19
C GLY A 127 -23.06 4.42 8.77
N SER A 128 -24.38 4.21 8.82
CA SER A 128 -25.00 2.99 8.32
C SER A 128 -24.82 2.87 6.81
N LEU A 129 -24.23 1.76 6.36
CA LEU A 129 -24.02 1.45 4.94
C LEU A 129 -25.13 0.53 4.40
N ASN A 130 -26.38 0.79 4.80
CA ASN A 130 -27.55 -0.04 4.47
C ASN A 130 -28.32 0.46 3.24
N GLY A 131 -27.62 1.06 2.28
CA GLY A 131 -28.17 1.51 0.98
C GLY A 131 -28.05 0.48 -0.15
N THR A 132 -28.67 0.80 -1.28
CA THR A 132 -28.45 0.15 -2.59
C THR A 132 -27.06 0.47 -3.14
N SER A 133 -26.62 -0.20 -4.21
CA SER A 133 -25.34 0.10 -4.86
C SER A 133 -25.21 1.58 -5.22
N ASP A 134 -26.28 2.17 -5.73
CA ASP A 134 -26.27 3.51 -6.33
C ASP A 134 -26.11 4.56 -5.22
N THR A 135 -26.93 4.46 -4.17
CA THR A 135 -26.81 5.34 -2.99
C THR A 135 -25.44 5.26 -2.30
N LEU A 136 -24.76 4.11 -2.37
CA LEU A 136 -23.43 3.95 -1.80
C LEU A 136 -22.34 4.46 -2.75
N THR A 137 -22.59 4.47 -4.06
CA THR A 137 -21.65 4.98 -5.07
C THR A 137 -21.66 6.50 -5.07
N ASP A 138 -22.83 7.12 -4.94
CA ASP A 138 -22.99 8.57 -4.81
C ASP A 138 -22.30 9.14 -3.56
N LEU A 139 -22.04 8.31 -2.55
CA LEU A 139 -21.29 8.71 -1.35
C LEU A 139 -19.76 8.60 -1.53
N VAL A 140 -19.30 7.89 -2.56
CA VAL A 140 -17.86 7.68 -2.85
C VAL A 140 -17.32 8.71 -3.85
N LEU A 141 -18.17 9.16 -4.78
CA LEU A 141 -17.84 10.12 -5.83
C LEU A 141 -18.03 11.57 -5.35
#